data_AF-A0A6L6BLI2-F1
#
_entry.id   AF-A0A6L6BLI2-F1
#
_cell.length_a   1.000
_cell.length_b   1.000
_cell.length_c   1.000
_cell.angle_alpha   90.00
_cell.angle_beta   90.00
_cell.angle_gamma   90.00
#
_symmetry.space_group_name_H-M   'P 1'
#
loop_
_entity.id
_entity.type
_entity.pdbx_description
1 polymer ?
#
loop_
_entity_poly.entity_id
_entity_poly.type
_entity_poly.pdbx_seq_one_letter_code
_entity_poly.pdbx_strand_id
1 'polypeptide(L)'
;MNMLNPQRDYVLRTVEERGVRLIRLWFTDVLGGLKSFAISPAELENALEDGMTFDGSSIDGFSRVQESDVLAIPDPNTFVMLPWADSKSPE
;
A
#
# COMPACT_ATOMS: atom_id res chain seq x y z
N MET A 1 2.24 24.42 -2.30
CA MET A 1 1.16 24.69 -1.33
C MET A 1 0.11 23.61 -1.56
N ASN A 2 0.37 22.41 -1.03
CA ASN A 2 -0.53 21.27 -1.28
C ASN A 2 -1.81 21.47 -0.47
N MET A 3 -2.94 21.44 -1.19
CA MET A 3 -4.26 21.48 -0.57
C MET A 3 -4.40 20.32 0.41
N LEU A 4 -4.94 20.63 1.58
CA LEU A 4 -5.35 19.71 2.63
C LEU A 4 -6.00 18.47 2.00
N ASN A 5 -5.40 17.28 2.19
CA ASN A 5 -6.04 16.01 1.92
C ASN A 5 -6.42 15.40 3.28
N PRO A 6 -7.62 15.68 3.81
CA PRO A 6 -7.99 15.25 5.16
C PRO A 6 -7.95 13.73 5.32
N GLN A 7 -8.14 12.99 4.23
CA GLN A 7 -8.09 11.55 4.24
C GLN A 7 -6.65 11.04 4.38
N ARG A 8 -5.68 11.63 3.68
CA ARG A 8 -4.25 11.32 3.86
C ARG A 8 -3.84 11.54 5.32
N ASP A 9 -4.18 12.69 5.89
CA ASP A 9 -3.84 13.04 7.27
C ASP A 9 -4.51 12.08 8.28
N TYR A 10 -5.77 11.71 8.01
CA TYR A 10 -6.49 10.72 8.80
C TYR A 10 -5.78 9.35 8.80
N VAL A 11 -5.32 8.89 7.64
CA VAL A 11 -4.61 7.60 7.50
C VAL A 11 -3.29 7.63 8.27
N LEU A 12 -2.45 8.65 8.06
CA LEU A 12 -1.15 8.78 8.72
C LEU A 12 -1.31 8.80 10.25
N ARG A 13 -2.23 9.64 10.75
CA ARG A 13 -2.53 9.73 12.18
C ARG A 13 -3.07 8.42 12.75
N THR A 14 -3.97 7.74 12.02
CA THR A 14 -4.55 6.47 12.49
C THR A 14 -3.48 5.38 12.60
N VAL A 15 -2.55 5.31 11.64
CA VAL A 15 -1.44 4.34 11.63
C VAL A 15 -0.53 4.56 12.84
N GLU A 16 -0.19 5.83 13.15
CA GLU A 16 0.60 6.20 14.32
C GLU A 16 -0.14 5.90 15.64
N GLU A 17 -1.35 6.44 15.82
CA GLU A 17 -2.13 6.32 17.06
C GLU A 17 -2.49 4.87 17.41
N ARG A 18 -2.69 4.03 16.40
CA ARG A 18 -3.03 2.60 16.59
C ARG A 18 -1.80 1.70 16.70
N GLY A 19 -0.59 2.24 16.56
CA GLY A 19 0.65 1.46 16.62
C GLY A 19 0.72 0.38 15.55
N VAL A 20 0.23 0.70 14.34
CA VAL A 20 0.29 -0.23 13.19
C VAL A 20 1.75 -0.51 12.87
N ARG A 21 2.10 -1.78 12.64
CA ARG A 21 3.48 -2.20 12.34
C ARG A 21 3.69 -2.64 10.89
N LEU A 22 2.60 -2.95 10.21
CA LEU A 22 2.61 -3.47 8.85
C LEU A 22 1.41 -2.90 8.09
N ILE A 23 1.67 -2.41 6.88
CA ILE A 23 0.62 -1.92 5.98
C ILE A 23 0.70 -2.74 4.71
N ARG A 24 -0.45 -3.20 4.22
CA ARG A 24 -0.54 -3.99 2.99
C ARG A 24 -1.15 -3.17 1.89
N LEU A 25 -0.44 -3.04 0.77
CA LEU A 25 -0.93 -2.39 -0.43
C LEU A 25 -1.52 -3.47 -1.34
N TRP A 26 -2.84 -3.39 -1.56
CA TRP A 26 -3.58 -4.30 -2.42
C TRP A 26 -3.77 -3.73 -3.80
N PHE A 27 -3.63 -4.59 -4.80
CA PHE A 27 -3.92 -4.27 -6.19
C PHE A 27 -4.34 -5.54 -6.94
N THR A 28 -4.94 -5.35 -8.11
CA THR A 28 -5.27 -6.45 -9.02
C THR A 28 -4.34 -6.43 -10.21
N ASP A 29 -3.84 -7.59 -10.61
CA ASP A 29 -3.16 -7.73 -11.90
C ASP A 29 -4.15 -7.62 -13.08
N VAL A 30 -3.63 -7.70 -14.31
CA VAL A 30 -4.43 -7.54 -15.54
C VAL A 30 -5.46 -8.66 -15.70
N LEU A 31 -5.19 -9.83 -15.15
CA LEU A 31 -6.09 -10.99 -15.19
C LEU A 31 -7.12 -10.98 -14.04
N GLY A 32 -7.08 -9.96 -13.18
CA GLY A 32 -7.96 -9.81 -12.03
C GLY A 32 -7.50 -10.55 -10.78
N GLY A 33 -6.29 -11.10 -10.76
CA GLY A 33 -5.69 -11.73 -9.59
C GLY A 33 -5.39 -10.69 -8.51
N LEU A 34 -5.83 -10.94 -7.28
CA LEU A 34 -5.47 -10.09 -6.14
C LEU A 34 -4.00 -10.33 -5.77
N LYS A 35 -3.22 -9.25 -5.79
CA LYS A 35 -1.81 -9.21 -5.41
C LYS A 35 -1.60 -8.20 -4.29
N SER A 36 -0.47 -8.29 -3.62
CA SER A 36 -0.14 -7.37 -2.54
C SER A 36 1.34 -7.37 -2.21
N PHE A 37 1.81 -6.27 -1.67
CA PHE A 37 3.08 -6.21 -0.95
C PHE A 37 2.90 -5.42 0.35
N ALA A 38 3.86 -5.56 1.26
CA ALA A 38 3.82 -4.91 2.56
C ALA A 38 4.87 -3.81 2.64
N ILE A 39 4.53 -2.75 3.36
CA ILE A 39 5.42 -1.64 3.70
C ILE A 39 5.38 -1.41 5.21
N SER A 40 6.44 -0.78 5.71
CA SER A 40 6.51 -0.27 7.07
C SER A 40 5.75 1.05 7.21
N PRO A 41 5.33 1.44 8.43
CA PRO A 41 4.74 2.75 8.69
C PRO A 41 5.62 3.92 8.27
N ALA A 42 6.94 3.76 8.34
CA ALA A 42 7.90 4.80 7.96
C ALA A 42 7.87 5.10 6.44
N GLU A 43 7.46 4.12 5.62
CA GLU A 43 7.37 4.26 4.17
C GLU A 43 6.02 4.84 3.73
N LEU A 44 4.99 4.84 4.59
CA LEU A 44 3.62 5.18 4.22
C LEU A 44 3.46 6.61 3.71
N GLU A 45 4.11 7.58 4.34
CA GLU A 45 4.00 8.97 3.92
C GLU A 45 4.56 9.17 2.51
N ASN A 46 5.76 8.63 2.25
CA ASN A 46 6.34 8.62 0.91
C ASN A 46 5.47 7.84 -0.07
N ALA A 47 4.93 6.69 0.32
CA ALA A 47 4.04 5.91 -0.53
C ALA A 47 2.80 6.71 -0.97
N LEU A 48 2.21 7.50 -0.07
CA LEU A 48 1.02 8.32 -0.37
C LEU A 48 1.35 9.59 -1.19
N GLU A 49 2.61 10.02 -1.23
CA GLU A 49 3.04 11.22 -1.95
C GLU A 49 3.67 10.90 -3.30
N ASP A 50 4.68 10.04 -3.29
CA ASP A 50 5.54 9.73 -4.43
C ASP A 50 5.35 8.30 -4.94
N GLY A 51 4.65 7.44 -4.19
CA GLY A 51 4.46 6.03 -4.50
C GLY A 51 5.58 5.12 -3.99
N MET A 52 5.42 3.83 -4.25
CA MET A 52 6.37 2.77 -3.91
C MET A 52 6.72 1.97 -5.15
N THR A 53 8.01 1.85 -5.42
CA THR A 53 8.50 0.99 -6.50
C THR A 53 8.45 -0.47 -6.07
N PHE A 54 7.95 -1.35 -6.94
CA PHE A 54 7.99 -2.79 -6.74
C PHE A 54 8.25 -3.52 -8.06
N ASP A 55 8.66 -4.78 -7.96
CA ASP A 55 9.01 -5.61 -9.11
C ASP A 55 7.76 -5.96 -9.94
N GLY A 56 7.71 -5.42 -11.18
CA GLY A 56 6.62 -5.64 -12.13
C GLY A 56 6.50 -7.08 -12.63
N SER A 57 7.53 -7.90 -12.44
CA SER A 57 7.50 -9.33 -12.80
C SER A 57 6.40 -10.12 -12.05
N SER A 58 5.91 -9.58 -10.93
CA SER A 58 4.83 -10.18 -10.14
C SER A 58 3.41 -9.91 -10.68
N ILE A 59 3.28 -9.15 -11.77
CA ILE A 59 2.01 -8.78 -12.41
C ILE A 59 1.74 -9.69 -13.61
N ASP A 60 0.80 -10.62 -13.45
CA ASP A 60 0.39 -11.51 -14.52
C ASP A 60 -0.42 -10.76 -15.60
N GLY A 61 -0.17 -11.11 -16.87
CA GLY A 61 -0.86 -10.52 -18.02
C GLY A 61 -0.26 -9.21 -18.54
N PHE A 62 0.80 -8.69 -17.92
CA PHE A 62 1.64 -7.64 -18.52
C PHE A 62 2.55 -8.24 -19.61
N SER A 63 2.85 -7.50 -20.68
CA SER A 63 3.74 -7.99 -21.75
C SER A 63 5.14 -8.23 -21.18
N ARG A 64 5.74 -9.41 -21.46
CA ARG A 64 7.09 -9.84 -20.98
C ARG A 64 8.23 -8.86 -21.28
N VAL A 65 8.00 -7.85 -22.13
CA VAL A 65 8.98 -6.83 -22.52
C VAL A 65 9.00 -5.65 -21.54
N GLN A 66 8.08 -5.58 -20.57
CA GLN A 66 8.04 -4.58 -19.50
C GLN A 66 8.07 -5.24 -18.12
N GLU A 67 9.05 -6.10 -17.88
CA GLU A 67 9.48 -6.51 -16.52
C GLU A 67 10.25 -5.36 -15.83
N SER A 68 9.77 -4.13 -16.01
CA SER A 68 10.34 -2.93 -15.42
C SER A 68 9.77 -2.75 -14.02
N ASP A 69 10.56 -2.19 -13.12
CA ASP A 69 10.08 -1.61 -11.86
C ASP A 69 8.81 -0.77 -12.09
N VAL A 70 7.76 -1.06 -11.33
CA VAL A 70 6.45 -0.38 -11.41
C VAL A 70 6.21 0.45 -10.15
N LEU A 71 5.43 1.53 -10.29
CA LEU A 71 5.12 2.44 -9.20
C LEU A 71 3.69 2.23 -8.68
N ALA A 72 3.56 1.83 -7.42
CA ALA A 72 2.29 1.77 -6.71
C ALA A 72 2.03 3.08 -5.96
N ILE A 73 0.91 3.74 -6.26
CA ILE A 73 0.44 4.92 -5.51
C ILE A 73 -0.85 4.52 -4.78
N PRO A 74 -0.83 4.37 -3.43
CA PRO A 74 -2.02 3.99 -2.68
C PRO A 74 -3.08 5.08 -2.69
N ASP A 75 -4.35 4.68 -2.81
CA ASP A 75 -5.48 5.59 -2.63
C ASP A 75 -5.89 5.61 -1.15
N PRO A 76 -5.70 6.73 -0.42
CA PRO A 76 -6.02 6.83 1.00
C PRO A 76 -7.53 6.67 1.29
N ASN A 77 -8.41 6.81 0.29
CA ASN A 77 -9.85 6.57 0.45
C ASN A 77 -10.19 5.08 0.57
N THR A 78 -9.26 4.18 0.22
CA THR A 78 -9.43 2.73 0.33
C THR A 78 -8.90 2.15 1.65
N PHE A 79 -8.40 3.02 2.55
CA PHE A 79 -7.82 2.61 3.81
C PHE A 79 -8.84 1.90 4.72
N VAL A 80 -8.48 0.70 5.19
CA VAL A 80 -9.26 -0.09 6.13
C VAL A 80 -8.34 -0.73 7.17
N MET A 81 -8.69 -0.58 8.45
CA MET A 81 -8.06 -1.34 9.53
C MET A 81 -8.61 -2.77 9.54
N LEU A 82 -7.73 -3.76 9.41
CA LEU A 82 -8.13 -5.16 9.43
C LEU A 82 -8.43 -5.61 10.87
N PRO A 83 -9.55 -6.32 11.11
CA PRO A 83 -10.03 -6.64 12.45
C PRO A 83 -9.18 -7.70 13.19
N TRP A 84 -8.30 -8.42 12.48
CA TRP A 84 -7.52 -9.54 13.02
C TRP A 84 -6.03 -9.24 13.21
N ALA A 85 -5.61 -7.97 13.27
CA ALA A 85 -4.28 -7.60 13.74
C ALA A 85 -4.18 -7.80 15.27
N ASP A 86 -4.53 -8.99 15.73
CA ASP A 86 -4.44 -9.41 17.10
C ASP A 86 -2.96 -9.67 17.42
N SER A 87 -2.47 -9.11 18.52
CA SER A 87 -1.07 -9.18 18.96
C SER A 87 -0.51 -10.60 19.21
N LYS A 88 -1.32 -11.63 18.95
CA LYS A 88 -1.04 -13.06 19.19
C LYS A 88 -1.10 -13.92 17.93
N SER A 89 -1.47 -13.36 16.78
CA SER A 89 -1.48 -14.10 15.53
C SER A 89 -0.04 -14.31 15.06
N PRO A 90 0.45 -15.56 14.93
CA PRO A 90 1.78 -15.81 14.39
C PRO A 90 1.79 -15.40 12.92
N GLU A 91 2.72 -14.52 12.57
CA GLU A 91 3.07 -14.19 11.18
C GLU A 91 3.85 -15.34 10.55
#